data_AF-A0A5N6XEV1-F1
#
_entry.id   AF-A0A5N6XEV1-F1
#
_cell.length_a   1.000
_cell.length_b   1.000
_cell.length_c   1.000
_cell.angle_alpha   90.00
_cell.angle_beta   90.00
_cell.angle_gamma   90.00
#
_symmetry.space_group_name_H-M   'P 1'
#
loop_
_entity.id
_entity.type
_entity.pdbx_description
1 polymer ?
#
loop_
_entity_poly.entity_id
_entity_poly.type
_entity_poly.pdbx_seq_one_letter_code
_entity_poly.pdbx_strand_id
1 'polypeptide(L)'
;MYPSLAGWPLLLLLPGCLIDVATARLCRGSFNVTRSEDVESLFQGCTHVRGDITITDTYSGALILPNLKTIDGKLDVQYITSRPGTGNSTATQVTSLELPDTQSIKNVAIANISTLKTISMTRLESVSHFSIYQHGITTDTLDLRSLREASYFYLAGGFSSVNVDSLRNVSQFLDIYGPGAGAEGEDTGKPLQLTFPSLVYAYRLLVEGRISKIAMPKLEFLGRDHRDGGYSDDIMIRTKETPGSFSFPSLKNLTGSFSVYGPIKSLDVSLLQSSTVYMKLGTTSPLNLTLPLKKLNSITLHGTIESVRFPFLEDFKSINIHSTLPVGCKSFTTQMEEISQSLEYKARYRCSEPRSTPSLLGLVALCAIPVITIAAAGYYCTKRKHEDMEYEEEKVVEQPLLSMEEDEYETVVGQR
;
A
#
# COMPACT_ATOMS: atom_id res chain seq x y z
N MET A 1 -54.55 46.62 -75.16
CA MET A 1 -55.07 45.63 -74.19
C MET A 1 -54.01 45.45 -73.11
N TYR A 2 -54.40 45.37 -71.84
CA TYR A 2 -53.61 44.79 -70.73
C TYR A 2 -53.88 43.26 -70.70
N PRO A 3 -53.20 42.41 -69.88
CA PRO A 3 -52.09 42.66 -68.94
C PRO A 3 -50.74 42.16 -69.54
N SER A 4 -49.63 41.82 -68.86
CA SER A 4 -49.32 41.60 -67.42
C SER A 4 -47.81 41.78 -67.11
N LEU A 5 -47.40 41.47 -65.87
CA LEU A 5 -46.01 41.43 -65.39
C LEU A 5 -45.68 40.06 -64.73
N ALA A 6 -44.50 39.50 -65.02
CA ALA A 6 -43.73 38.62 -64.13
C ALA A 6 -42.30 38.43 -64.73
N GLY A 7 -41.19 38.41 -63.98
CA GLY A 7 -41.04 38.52 -62.52
C GLY A 7 -40.41 37.26 -61.89
N TRP A 8 -39.28 36.79 -62.41
CA TRP A 8 -38.59 35.59 -61.93
C TRP A 8 -37.33 35.95 -61.12
N PRO A 9 -37.29 35.73 -59.79
CA PRO A 9 -36.07 35.80 -58.98
C PRO A 9 -35.33 34.45 -58.96
N LEU A 10 -34.03 34.49 -58.64
CA LEU A 10 -33.21 33.30 -58.38
C LEU A 10 -33.75 32.48 -57.21
N LEU A 11 -33.64 31.15 -57.31
CA LEU A 11 -33.91 30.22 -56.22
C LEU A 11 -32.63 29.41 -55.93
N LEU A 12 -31.84 29.88 -54.97
CA LEU A 12 -30.61 29.22 -54.51
C LEU A 12 -30.96 28.05 -53.59
N LEU A 13 -30.84 26.82 -54.11
CA LEU A 13 -30.93 25.61 -53.29
C LEU A 13 -29.60 25.36 -52.56
N LEU A 14 -29.51 25.85 -51.32
CA LEU A 14 -28.50 25.38 -50.38
C LEU A 14 -28.94 24.00 -49.83
N PRO A 15 -28.12 22.93 -49.94
CA PRO A 15 -28.42 21.66 -49.30
C PRO A 15 -28.31 21.83 -47.79
N GLY A 16 -29.45 21.74 -47.10
CA GLY A 16 -29.50 21.82 -45.64
C GLY A 16 -28.82 20.60 -45.01
N CYS A 17 -27.59 20.77 -44.54
CA CYS A 17 -27.01 19.83 -43.58
C CYS A 17 -27.87 19.83 -42.31
N LEU A 18 -28.73 18.83 -42.16
CA LEU A 18 -29.32 18.45 -40.90
C LEU A 18 -28.19 17.94 -40.00
N ILE A 19 -27.50 18.87 -39.34
CA ILE A 19 -26.67 18.55 -38.19
C ILE A 19 -27.64 18.00 -37.14
N ASP A 20 -27.54 16.70 -36.87
CA ASP A 20 -28.32 16.07 -35.81
C ASP A 20 -27.77 16.52 -34.46
N VAL A 21 -28.15 17.74 -34.07
CA VAL A 21 -27.82 18.33 -32.78
C VAL A 21 -28.59 17.53 -31.75
N ALA A 22 -27.93 16.49 -31.22
CA ALA A 22 -28.44 15.60 -30.20
C ALA A 22 -28.74 16.38 -28.90
N THR A 23 -29.90 17.05 -28.90
CA THR A 23 -30.38 17.86 -27.79
C THR A 23 -30.42 17.01 -26.54
N ALA A 24 -29.72 17.45 -25.50
CA ALA A 24 -29.55 16.64 -24.30
C ALA A 24 -30.90 16.48 -23.58
N ARG A 25 -31.56 15.33 -23.77
CA ARG A 25 -32.88 15.07 -23.20
C ARG A 25 -32.73 14.85 -21.71
N LEU A 26 -33.13 15.89 -20.97
CA LEU A 26 -33.03 16.01 -19.53
C LEU A 26 -34.20 15.31 -18.84
N CYS A 27 -33.89 14.23 -18.15
CA CYS A 27 -34.84 13.47 -17.33
C CYS A 27 -34.60 13.83 -15.85
N ARG A 28 -35.68 14.06 -15.10
CA ARG A 28 -35.63 14.63 -13.74
C ARG A 28 -36.44 13.78 -12.76
N GLY A 29 -35.89 13.55 -11.57
CA GLY A 29 -36.52 12.76 -10.51
C GLY A 29 -35.55 11.74 -9.93
N SER A 30 -36.01 10.96 -8.95
CA SER A 30 -35.29 9.78 -8.47
C SER A 30 -35.91 8.53 -9.13
N PHE A 31 -35.05 7.66 -9.64
CA PHE A 31 -35.42 6.51 -10.46
C PHE A 31 -35.08 5.22 -9.71
N ASN A 32 -36.08 4.36 -9.48
CA ASN A 32 -35.87 3.05 -8.87
C ASN A 32 -35.94 1.98 -9.97
N VAL A 33 -34.84 1.26 -10.19
CA VAL A 33 -34.73 0.20 -11.19
C VAL A 33 -34.84 -1.15 -10.46
N THR A 34 -35.94 -1.88 -10.72
CA THR A 34 -36.31 -3.12 -10.04
C THR A 34 -36.15 -4.37 -10.90
N ARG A 35 -36.12 -4.18 -12.22
CA ARG A 35 -36.05 -5.20 -13.28
C ARG A 35 -35.47 -4.59 -14.56
N SER A 36 -35.07 -5.42 -15.53
CA SER A 36 -34.53 -4.99 -16.83
C SER A 36 -35.44 -4.04 -17.60
N GLU A 37 -36.75 -4.32 -17.59
CA GLU A 37 -37.79 -3.54 -18.28
C GLU A 37 -37.92 -2.08 -17.79
N ASP A 38 -37.47 -1.81 -16.56
CA ASP A 38 -37.50 -0.46 -15.99
C ASP A 38 -36.45 0.44 -16.66
N VAL A 39 -35.35 -0.11 -17.20
CA VAL A 39 -34.31 0.67 -17.87
C VAL A 39 -34.85 1.37 -19.11
N GLU A 40 -35.49 0.62 -20.01
CA GLU A 40 -36.00 1.17 -21.27
C GLU A 40 -37.15 2.17 -21.03
N SER A 41 -38.00 1.89 -20.04
CA SER A 41 -39.20 2.70 -19.76
C SER A 41 -38.89 3.96 -18.95
N LEU A 42 -37.97 3.93 -17.99
CA LEU A 42 -37.57 5.10 -17.20
C LEU A 42 -36.60 6.03 -17.96
N PHE A 43 -35.74 5.49 -18.82
CA PHE A 43 -34.69 6.24 -19.49
C PHE A 43 -34.91 6.43 -21.00
N GLN A 44 -36.14 6.26 -21.50
CA GLN A 44 -36.42 6.27 -22.95
C GLN A 44 -36.00 7.58 -23.65
N GLY A 45 -34.88 7.50 -24.39
CA GLY A 45 -34.26 8.65 -25.07
C GLY A 45 -33.64 9.69 -24.14
N CYS A 46 -33.54 9.42 -22.82
CA CYS A 46 -32.81 10.26 -21.88
C CYS A 46 -31.31 10.24 -22.20
N THR A 47 -30.65 11.39 -22.11
CA THR A 47 -29.16 11.46 -22.19
C THR A 47 -28.54 12.17 -20.99
N HIS A 48 -29.34 12.89 -20.20
CA HIS A 48 -28.91 13.56 -18.97
C HIS A 48 -29.91 13.26 -17.86
N VAL A 49 -29.46 12.67 -16.75
CA VAL A 49 -30.30 12.41 -15.57
C VAL A 49 -29.97 13.44 -14.48
N ARG A 50 -30.99 14.19 -14.04
CA ARG A 50 -30.92 15.07 -12.87
C ARG A 50 -31.73 14.47 -11.72
N GLY A 51 -31.00 13.77 -10.86
CA GLY A 51 -31.48 13.05 -9.68
C GLY A 51 -30.79 11.71 -9.57
N ASP A 52 -31.24 10.88 -8.64
CA ASP A 52 -30.57 9.65 -8.25
C ASP A 52 -31.16 8.43 -8.97
N ILE A 53 -30.34 7.41 -9.22
CA ILE A 53 -30.73 6.11 -9.79
C ILE A 53 -30.41 5.05 -8.73
N THR A 54 -31.44 4.44 -8.15
CA THR A 54 -31.31 3.36 -7.16
C THR A 54 -31.66 2.03 -7.81
N ILE A 55 -30.75 1.07 -7.73
CA ILE A 55 -30.99 -0.32 -8.14
C ILE A 55 -31.42 -1.11 -6.91
N THR A 56 -32.60 -1.72 -6.95
CA THR A 56 -33.17 -2.40 -5.78
C THR A 56 -32.58 -3.81 -5.58
N ASP A 57 -32.83 -4.35 -4.39
CA ASP A 57 -32.54 -5.73 -4.03
C ASP A 57 -33.26 -6.77 -4.92
N THR A 58 -34.40 -6.40 -5.52
CA THR A 58 -35.13 -7.25 -6.47
C THR A 58 -34.47 -7.39 -7.84
N TYR A 59 -33.50 -6.53 -8.19
CA TYR A 59 -32.85 -6.59 -9.51
C TYR A 59 -31.97 -7.85 -9.63
N SER A 60 -31.96 -8.47 -10.81
CA SER A 60 -31.10 -9.63 -11.10
C SER A 60 -30.62 -9.64 -12.55
N GLY A 61 -29.43 -10.20 -12.78
CA GLY A 61 -28.81 -10.28 -14.10
C GLY A 61 -27.96 -9.06 -14.47
N ALA A 62 -27.74 -8.83 -15.75
CA ALA A 62 -26.92 -7.73 -16.25
C ALA A 62 -27.69 -6.40 -16.18
N LEU A 63 -27.06 -5.36 -15.63
CA LEU A 63 -27.60 -3.99 -15.61
C LEU A 63 -26.82 -3.12 -16.59
N ILE A 64 -27.46 -2.81 -17.71
CA ILE A 64 -26.93 -1.92 -18.74
C ILE A 64 -27.75 -0.63 -18.74
N LEU A 65 -27.11 0.53 -18.66
CA LEU A 65 -27.76 1.85 -18.74
C LEU A 65 -27.25 2.60 -19.99
N PRO A 66 -27.80 2.33 -21.19
CA PRO A 66 -27.31 2.89 -22.45
C PRO A 66 -27.75 4.35 -22.67
N ASN A 67 -27.09 5.08 -23.58
CA ASN A 67 -27.40 6.46 -24.01
C ASN A 67 -27.25 7.57 -22.94
N LEU A 68 -27.23 7.24 -21.65
CA LEU A 68 -26.95 8.20 -20.58
C LEU A 68 -25.51 8.73 -20.75
N LYS A 69 -25.35 10.05 -20.87
CA LYS A 69 -24.05 10.73 -20.94
C LYS A 69 -23.66 11.37 -19.61
N THR A 70 -24.64 11.83 -18.86
CA THR A 70 -24.43 12.57 -17.60
C THR A 70 -25.45 12.17 -16.54
N ILE A 71 -24.99 11.98 -15.30
CA ILE A 71 -25.83 11.73 -14.12
C ILE A 71 -25.43 12.74 -13.02
N ASP A 72 -26.26 13.77 -12.79
CA ASP A 72 -26.02 14.82 -11.77
C ASP A 72 -26.17 14.30 -10.32
N GLY A 73 -26.70 13.10 -10.12
CA GLY A 73 -26.99 12.49 -8.83
C GLY A 73 -26.15 11.25 -8.50
N LYS A 74 -26.66 10.43 -7.58
CA LYS A 74 -26.09 9.15 -7.17
C LYS A 74 -26.62 8.01 -8.02
N LEU A 75 -25.73 7.21 -8.61
CA LEU A 75 -26.00 5.82 -8.96
C LEU A 75 -25.71 4.97 -7.71
N ASP A 76 -26.72 4.26 -7.22
CA ASP A 76 -26.63 3.41 -6.03
C ASP A 76 -27.02 1.98 -6.37
N VAL A 77 -26.06 1.07 -6.31
CA VAL A 77 -26.27 -0.36 -6.57
C VAL A 77 -26.14 -1.09 -5.24
N GLN A 78 -27.30 -1.42 -4.66
CA GLN A 78 -27.49 -1.90 -3.29
C GLN A 78 -27.15 -0.85 -2.19
N TYR A 79 -28.17 -0.09 -1.79
CA TYR A 79 -28.13 0.96 -0.78
C TYR A 79 -27.67 0.42 0.60
N ILE A 80 -26.47 0.80 1.05
CA ILE A 80 -26.02 0.57 2.43
C ILE A 80 -26.80 1.51 3.37
N THR A 81 -27.81 0.98 4.08
CA THR A 81 -28.58 1.76 5.08
C THR A 81 -27.81 2.09 6.34
N SER A 82 -26.83 1.26 6.70
CA SER A 82 -26.23 1.18 8.03
C SER A 82 -24.90 0.41 7.97
N ARG A 83 -24.15 0.36 9.08
CA ARG A 83 -22.79 -0.20 9.13
C ARG A 83 -22.73 -1.64 8.56
N PRO A 84 -21.56 -2.05 8.00
CA PRO A 84 -21.31 -3.45 7.68
C PRO A 84 -21.72 -4.36 8.85
N GLY A 85 -22.57 -5.34 8.57
CA GLY A 85 -23.08 -6.31 9.56
C GLY A 85 -24.39 -5.96 10.28
N THR A 86 -25.04 -4.79 10.07
CA THR A 86 -26.28 -4.43 10.80
C THR A 86 -27.59 -4.41 9.98
N GLY A 87 -27.57 -4.78 8.69
CA GLY A 87 -28.76 -4.73 7.82
C GLY A 87 -29.13 -6.06 7.20
N ASN A 88 -30.34 -6.56 7.47
CA ASN A 88 -30.96 -7.71 6.79
C ASN A 88 -31.49 -7.33 5.38
N SER A 89 -30.68 -6.62 4.60
CA SER A 89 -30.99 -6.34 3.19
C SER A 89 -30.62 -7.57 2.37
N THR A 90 -31.58 -8.12 1.63
CA THR A 90 -31.32 -9.11 0.57
C THR A 90 -30.38 -8.50 -0.45
N ALA A 91 -29.25 -9.17 -0.72
CA ALA A 91 -28.30 -8.66 -1.70
C ALA A 91 -28.91 -8.68 -3.11
N THR A 92 -28.73 -7.59 -3.87
CA THR A 92 -29.15 -7.52 -5.27
C THR A 92 -28.36 -8.55 -6.08
N GLN A 93 -28.92 -9.06 -7.17
CA GLN A 93 -28.31 -10.14 -7.96
C GLN A 93 -27.75 -9.64 -9.30
N VAL A 94 -27.18 -8.43 -9.27
CA VAL A 94 -26.55 -7.76 -10.43
C VAL A 94 -25.25 -8.48 -10.80
N THR A 95 -25.16 -9.01 -12.02
CA THR A 95 -23.98 -9.76 -12.50
C THR A 95 -22.97 -8.89 -13.26
N SER A 96 -23.44 -7.85 -13.96
CA SER A 96 -22.62 -6.79 -14.54
C SER A 96 -23.30 -5.43 -14.38
N LEU A 97 -22.49 -4.37 -14.31
CA LEU A 97 -22.93 -2.97 -14.33
C LEU A 97 -22.23 -2.25 -15.49
N GLU A 98 -23.01 -1.80 -16.47
CA GLU A 98 -22.48 -1.30 -17.75
C GLU A 98 -23.10 0.05 -18.11
N LEU A 99 -22.28 1.11 -18.07
CA LEU A 99 -22.65 2.48 -18.44
C LEU A 99 -21.78 2.89 -19.65
N PRO A 100 -22.10 2.38 -20.86
CA PRO A 100 -21.20 2.47 -22.01
C PRO A 100 -20.99 3.90 -22.53
N ASP A 101 -22.01 4.76 -22.43
CA ASP A 101 -21.99 6.12 -22.97
C ASP A 101 -21.68 7.22 -21.95
N THR A 102 -21.68 6.89 -20.66
CA THR A 102 -21.64 7.89 -19.59
C THR A 102 -20.26 8.51 -19.49
N GLN A 103 -20.20 9.84 -19.63
CA GLN A 103 -18.99 10.65 -19.57
C GLN A 103 -18.78 11.31 -18.20
N SER A 104 -19.85 11.57 -17.43
CA SER A 104 -19.73 12.09 -16.07
C SER A 104 -20.85 11.60 -15.14
N ILE A 105 -20.48 11.26 -13.91
CA ILE A 105 -21.41 10.87 -12.83
C ILE A 105 -21.00 11.64 -11.58
N LYS A 106 -21.95 12.18 -10.84
CA LYS A 106 -21.62 12.79 -9.54
C LYS A 106 -21.15 11.73 -8.54
N ASN A 107 -22.03 10.80 -8.16
CA ASN A 107 -21.69 9.74 -7.20
C ASN A 107 -22.00 8.34 -7.77
N VAL A 108 -21.10 7.38 -7.55
CA VAL A 108 -21.31 5.94 -7.76
C VAL A 108 -21.04 5.23 -6.44
N ALA A 109 -22.01 4.45 -5.96
CA ALA A 109 -21.85 3.54 -4.83
C ALA A 109 -22.32 2.13 -5.22
N ILE A 110 -21.51 1.13 -4.90
CA ILE A 110 -21.76 -0.29 -5.23
C ILE A 110 -21.33 -1.13 -4.03
N ALA A 111 -22.18 -1.98 -3.47
CA ALA A 111 -21.86 -2.68 -2.22
C ALA A 111 -22.47 -4.06 -2.03
N ASN A 112 -21.69 -5.00 -1.47
CA ASN A 112 -22.14 -6.31 -0.98
C ASN A 112 -22.90 -7.16 -2.04
N ILE A 113 -22.43 -7.13 -3.29
CA ILE A 113 -23.02 -7.81 -4.45
C ILE A 113 -22.15 -9.00 -4.83
N SER A 114 -22.39 -10.17 -4.21
CA SER A 114 -21.56 -11.37 -4.38
C SER A 114 -21.57 -11.97 -5.79
N THR A 115 -22.54 -11.57 -6.63
CA THR A 115 -22.69 -12.01 -8.02
C THR A 115 -22.05 -11.06 -9.05
N LEU A 116 -21.56 -9.89 -8.64
CA LEU A 116 -21.04 -8.85 -9.54
C LEU A 116 -19.62 -9.16 -10.05
N LYS A 117 -19.52 -9.46 -11.35
CA LYS A 117 -18.25 -9.81 -12.02
C LYS A 117 -17.63 -8.65 -12.80
N THR A 118 -18.45 -7.78 -13.37
CA THR A 118 -17.99 -6.75 -14.32
C THR A 118 -18.59 -5.39 -13.98
N ILE A 119 -17.74 -4.38 -13.84
CA ILE A 119 -18.13 -2.98 -13.76
C ILE A 119 -17.45 -2.25 -14.93
N SER A 120 -18.24 -1.67 -15.83
CA SER A 120 -17.76 -1.09 -17.09
C SER A 120 -18.35 0.30 -17.30
N MET A 121 -17.51 1.32 -17.25
CA MET A 121 -17.87 2.71 -17.56
C MET A 121 -16.80 3.29 -18.50
N THR A 122 -16.58 2.61 -19.63
CA THR A 122 -15.39 2.81 -20.48
C THR A 122 -15.22 4.23 -21.04
N ARG A 123 -16.30 5.02 -21.10
CA ARG A 123 -16.33 6.42 -21.54
C ARG A 123 -16.41 7.46 -20.41
N LEU A 124 -16.42 7.03 -19.15
CA LEU A 124 -16.45 7.93 -17.99
C LEU A 124 -15.17 8.76 -17.96
N GLU A 125 -15.27 10.09 -17.96
CA GLU A 125 -14.14 11.02 -17.94
C GLU A 125 -13.94 11.64 -16.55
N SER A 126 -15.02 11.89 -15.81
CA SER A 126 -14.99 12.48 -14.45
C SER A 126 -16.02 11.89 -13.49
N VAL A 127 -15.65 11.81 -12.20
CA VAL A 127 -16.55 11.38 -11.11
C VAL A 127 -16.29 12.17 -9.83
N SER A 128 -17.32 12.60 -9.08
CA SER A 128 -17.08 13.27 -7.79
C SER A 128 -16.77 12.25 -6.68
N HIS A 129 -17.57 11.19 -6.58
CA HIS A 129 -17.35 10.10 -5.64
C HIS A 129 -17.57 8.75 -6.33
N PHE A 130 -16.51 7.96 -6.49
CA PHE A 130 -16.59 6.58 -6.94
C PHE A 130 -16.25 5.65 -5.78
N SER A 131 -17.16 4.74 -5.41
CA SER A 131 -16.93 3.83 -4.28
C SER A 131 -17.51 2.43 -4.50
N ILE A 132 -16.66 1.42 -4.28
CA ILE A 132 -17.03 0.00 -4.31
C ILE A 132 -16.67 -0.65 -2.96
N TYR A 133 -17.64 -1.31 -2.32
CA TYR A 133 -17.50 -2.06 -1.07
C TYR A 133 -17.81 -3.57 -1.29
N GLN A 134 -16.81 -4.36 -1.66
CA GLN A 134 -16.94 -5.80 -1.94
C GLN A 134 -15.98 -6.64 -1.09
N HIS A 135 -16.05 -6.51 0.24
CA HIS A 135 -15.23 -7.28 1.18
C HIS A 135 -15.50 -8.79 1.06
N GLY A 136 -14.44 -9.61 0.98
CA GLY A 136 -14.56 -11.06 0.82
C GLY A 136 -15.18 -11.53 -0.51
N ILE A 137 -15.40 -10.63 -1.47
CA ILE A 137 -16.02 -10.90 -2.77
C ILE A 137 -15.00 -10.59 -3.88
N THR A 138 -14.95 -11.45 -4.90
CA THR A 138 -14.12 -11.25 -6.09
C THR A 138 -14.93 -10.71 -7.26
N THR A 139 -14.75 -9.44 -7.59
CA THR A 139 -15.23 -8.86 -8.86
C THR A 139 -14.13 -9.08 -9.90
N ASP A 140 -14.44 -9.77 -11.01
CA ASP A 140 -13.43 -10.13 -12.01
C ASP A 140 -12.82 -8.90 -12.69
N THR A 141 -13.62 -7.91 -13.08
CA THR A 141 -13.16 -6.75 -13.85
C THR A 141 -13.80 -5.41 -13.45
N LEU A 142 -12.97 -4.38 -13.38
CA LEU A 142 -13.37 -2.97 -13.33
C LEU A 142 -12.71 -2.22 -14.50
N ASP A 143 -13.51 -1.61 -15.37
CA ASP A 143 -13.03 -0.85 -16.52
C ASP A 143 -13.55 0.59 -16.51
N LEU A 144 -12.65 1.50 -16.15
CA LEU A 144 -12.83 2.94 -16.14
C LEU A 144 -11.76 3.61 -17.03
N ARG A 145 -11.40 2.97 -18.16
CA ARG A 145 -10.24 3.33 -18.99
C ARG A 145 -10.12 4.80 -19.42
N SER A 146 -11.24 5.53 -19.51
CA SER A 146 -11.27 6.96 -19.88
C SER A 146 -11.25 7.92 -18.69
N LEU A 147 -11.38 7.42 -17.45
CA LEU A 147 -11.52 8.26 -16.26
C LEU A 147 -10.25 9.07 -16.05
N ARG A 148 -10.36 10.39 -15.98
CA ARG A 148 -9.23 11.32 -15.80
C ARG A 148 -9.21 11.96 -14.42
N GLU A 149 -10.38 12.20 -13.86
CA GLU A 149 -10.55 13.00 -12.65
C GLU A 149 -11.53 12.33 -11.68
N ALA A 150 -11.08 12.15 -10.44
CA ALA A 150 -11.93 11.79 -9.31
C ALA A 150 -11.74 12.80 -8.17
N SER A 151 -12.74 13.00 -7.31
CA SER A 151 -12.48 13.57 -5.98
C SER A 151 -12.23 12.45 -4.99
N TYR A 152 -13.22 11.59 -4.75
CA TYR A 152 -13.08 10.36 -3.98
C TYR A 152 -13.05 9.15 -4.92
N PHE A 153 -12.03 8.31 -4.78
CA PHE A 153 -11.89 7.03 -5.45
C PHE A 153 -11.62 5.94 -4.41
N TYR A 154 -12.65 5.18 -4.07
CA TYR A 154 -12.62 4.15 -3.05
C TYR A 154 -12.84 2.77 -3.69
N LEU A 155 -11.94 1.82 -3.42
CA LEU A 155 -11.92 0.51 -4.03
C LEU A 155 -11.65 -0.59 -2.98
N ALA A 156 -12.69 -1.25 -2.48
CA ALA A 156 -12.56 -2.42 -1.62
C ALA A 156 -13.05 -3.71 -2.32
N GLY A 157 -12.18 -4.73 -2.38
CA GLY A 157 -12.54 -6.08 -2.86
C GLY A 157 -11.42 -6.81 -3.60
N GLY A 158 -11.69 -8.08 -3.95
CA GLY A 158 -10.74 -8.96 -4.64
C GLY A 158 -10.79 -8.82 -6.17
N PHE A 159 -10.25 -7.74 -6.73
CA PHE A 159 -10.27 -7.50 -8.17
C PHE A 159 -9.25 -8.34 -8.94
N SER A 160 -9.69 -9.10 -9.95
CA SER A 160 -8.78 -9.81 -10.87
C SER A 160 -8.16 -8.88 -11.93
N SER A 161 -8.86 -7.81 -12.33
CA SER A 161 -8.35 -6.77 -13.22
C SER A 161 -9.00 -5.41 -12.95
N VAL A 162 -8.21 -4.34 -13.01
CA VAL A 162 -8.67 -2.95 -12.88
C VAL A 162 -7.99 -2.09 -13.95
N ASN A 163 -8.77 -1.51 -14.86
CA ASN A 163 -8.30 -0.48 -15.79
C ASN A 163 -8.73 0.90 -15.31
N VAL A 164 -7.73 1.74 -15.01
CA VAL A 164 -7.83 3.16 -14.64
C VAL A 164 -6.74 3.97 -15.36
N ASP A 165 -6.39 3.54 -16.58
CA ASP A 165 -5.16 3.97 -17.26
C ASP A 165 -5.09 5.48 -17.56
N SER A 166 -6.24 6.14 -17.69
CA SER A 166 -6.34 7.59 -17.91
C SER A 166 -6.33 8.44 -16.63
N LEU A 167 -6.43 7.86 -15.44
CA LEU A 167 -6.68 8.62 -14.20
C LEU A 167 -5.47 9.48 -13.87
N ARG A 168 -5.65 10.81 -13.84
CA ARG A 168 -4.59 11.82 -13.68
C ARG A 168 -4.62 12.51 -12.32
N ASN A 169 -5.82 12.71 -11.77
CA ASN A 169 -6.05 13.49 -10.57
C ASN A 169 -7.05 12.78 -9.64
N VAL A 170 -6.67 12.56 -8.38
CA VAL A 170 -7.59 12.26 -7.28
C VAL A 170 -7.54 13.39 -6.26
N SER A 171 -8.51 14.31 -6.33
CA SER A 171 -8.45 15.58 -5.59
C SER A 171 -8.78 15.49 -4.10
N GLN A 172 -9.22 14.32 -3.62
CA GLN A 172 -9.43 14.01 -2.20
C GLN A 172 -8.80 12.65 -1.84
N PHE A 173 -9.56 11.56 -1.78
CA PHE A 173 -9.10 10.28 -1.23
C PHE A 173 -8.94 9.22 -2.32
N LEU A 174 -7.73 8.68 -2.48
CA LEU A 174 -7.47 7.43 -3.21
C LEU A 174 -7.28 6.31 -2.18
N ASP A 175 -8.37 5.60 -1.88
CA ASP A 175 -8.46 4.65 -0.79
C ASP A 175 -8.69 3.23 -1.34
N ILE A 176 -7.73 2.33 -1.10
CA ILE A 176 -7.63 1.00 -1.73
C ILE A 176 -7.56 -0.07 -0.63
N TYR A 177 -8.49 -1.02 -0.67
CA TYR A 177 -8.61 -2.10 0.29
C TYR A 177 -8.64 -3.45 -0.44
N GLY A 178 -7.47 -4.10 -0.50
CA GLY A 178 -7.37 -5.45 -1.07
C GLY A 178 -7.90 -6.53 -0.12
N PRO A 179 -7.87 -7.80 -0.56
CA PRO A 179 -8.27 -8.95 0.24
C PRO A 179 -7.69 -8.94 1.67
N GLY A 180 -8.50 -9.25 2.67
CA GLY A 180 -8.09 -9.31 4.08
C GLY A 180 -7.89 -7.94 4.75
N ALA A 181 -8.24 -6.83 4.11
CA ALA A 181 -8.34 -5.53 4.78
C ALA A 181 -9.63 -5.44 5.61
N GLY A 182 -9.53 -4.99 6.86
CA GLY A 182 -10.66 -4.86 7.80
C GLY A 182 -11.35 -6.15 8.27
N ALA A 183 -11.08 -7.31 7.67
CA ALA A 183 -11.71 -8.60 8.00
C ALA A 183 -10.97 -9.39 9.08
N GLU A 184 -11.73 -10.10 9.92
CA GLU A 184 -11.25 -11.10 10.90
C GLU A 184 -11.34 -12.55 10.38
N GLY A 185 -11.83 -12.76 9.16
CA GLY A 185 -11.99 -14.07 8.52
C GLY A 185 -10.98 -14.35 7.40
N GLU A 186 -10.96 -15.60 6.91
CA GLU A 186 -10.08 -16.06 5.83
C GLU A 186 -10.46 -15.47 4.46
N ASP A 187 -9.99 -14.26 4.17
CA ASP A 187 -10.10 -13.69 2.82
C ASP A 187 -9.04 -14.30 1.88
N THR A 188 -9.45 -15.38 1.22
CA THR A 188 -8.63 -16.17 0.28
C THR A 188 -8.31 -15.46 -1.03
N GLY A 189 -8.81 -14.24 -1.26
CA GLY A 189 -8.60 -13.47 -2.49
C GLY A 189 -7.12 -13.28 -2.89
N LYS A 190 -6.84 -13.23 -4.19
CA LYS A 190 -5.46 -13.08 -4.70
C LYS A 190 -4.86 -11.72 -4.29
N PRO A 191 -3.57 -11.63 -3.91
CA PRO A 191 -2.95 -10.36 -3.53
C PRO A 191 -3.05 -9.30 -4.64
N LEU A 192 -3.74 -8.21 -4.35
CA LEU A 192 -4.13 -7.19 -5.32
C LEU A 192 -2.92 -6.52 -5.98
N GLN A 193 -3.04 -6.23 -7.27
CA GLN A 193 -2.05 -5.53 -8.08
C GLN A 193 -2.72 -4.38 -8.83
N LEU A 194 -2.27 -3.15 -8.59
CA LEU A 194 -2.77 -1.97 -9.29
C LEU A 194 -1.63 -1.20 -9.94
N THR A 195 -1.94 -0.51 -11.03
CA THR A 195 -1.04 0.44 -11.67
C THR A 195 -1.87 1.61 -12.17
N PHE A 196 -1.43 2.84 -11.86
CA PHE A 196 -2.08 4.08 -12.26
C PHE A 196 -1.13 4.83 -13.20
N PRO A 197 -1.02 4.45 -14.48
CA PRO A 197 0.05 4.88 -15.38
C PRO A 197 -0.05 6.35 -15.81
N SER A 198 -1.15 7.04 -15.53
CA SER A 198 -1.35 8.47 -15.82
C SER A 198 -1.50 9.36 -14.58
N LEU A 199 -1.49 8.80 -13.37
CA LEU A 199 -1.78 9.56 -12.15
C LEU A 199 -0.61 10.49 -11.84
N VAL A 200 -0.89 11.80 -11.75
CA VAL A 200 0.09 12.87 -11.48
C VAL A 200 -0.08 13.43 -10.07
N TYR A 201 -1.33 13.52 -9.60
CA TYR A 201 -1.70 14.09 -8.31
C TYR A 201 -2.67 13.17 -7.58
N ALA A 202 -2.41 12.93 -6.28
CA ALA A 202 -3.41 12.44 -5.35
C ALA A 202 -3.30 13.21 -4.02
N TYR A 203 -4.42 13.67 -3.46
CA TYR A 203 -4.41 14.41 -2.20
C TYR A 203 -4.14 13.49 -0.99
N ARG A 204 -4.66 12.26 -1.01
CA ARG A 204 -4.39 11.21 0.00
C ARG A 204 -4.31 9.86 -0.69
N LEU A 205 -3.45 8.97 -0.16
CA LEU A 205 -3.36 7.58 -0.57
C LEU A 205 -3.43 6.67 0.67
N LEU A 206 -4.49 5.86 0.76
CA LEU A 206 -4.59 4.76 1.71
C LEU A 206 -4.59 3.43 0.94
N VAL A 207 -3.76 2.49 1.36
CA VAL A 207 -3.65 1.14 0.81
C VAL A 207 -3.59 0.14 1.97
N GLU A 208 -4.55 -0.76 2.10
CA GLU A 208 -4.53 -1.82 3.12
C GLU A 208 -4.93 -3.20 2.53
N GLY A 209 -4.43 -4.28 3.12
CA GLY A 209 -4.80 -5.66 2.79
C GLY A 209 -3.66 -6.47 2.17
N ARG A 210 -3.97 -7.56 1.49
CA ARG A 210 -3.01 -8.41 0.78
C ARG A 210 -2.67 -7.74 -0.55
N ILE A 211 -1.61 -6.92 -0.58
CA ILE A 211 -1.23 -6.09 -1.72
C ILE A 211 0.17 -6.48 -2.21
N SER A 212 0.28 -6.94 -3.45
CA SER A 212 1.56 -7.37 -4.03
C SER A 212 2.22 -6.30 -4.91
N LYS A 213 1.44 -5.40 -5.52
CA LYS A 213 1.96 -4.28 -6.34
C LYS A 213 1.07 -3.03 -6.29
N ILE A 214 1.69 -1.87 -6.05
CA ILE A 214 1.12 -0.55 -6.42
C ILE A 214 2.21 0.20 -7.20
N ALA A 215 1.88 0.67 -8.41
CA ALA A 215 2.78 1.49 -9.22
C ALA A 215 2.06 2.74 -9.75
N MET A 216 2.66 3.91 -9.54
CA MET A 216 2.13 5.20 -10.00
C MET A 216 3.26 5.98 -10.69
N PRO A 217 3.68 5.55 -11.90
CA PRO A 217 4.96 5.97 -12.51
C PRO A 217 5.07 7.45 -12.85
N LYS A 218 3.95 8.19 -12.90
CA LYS A 218 3.90 9.63 -13.19
C LYS A 218 3.48 10.48 -11.98
N LEU A 219 3.30 9.88 -10.79
CA LEU A 219 2.85 10.60 -9.60
C LEU A 219 3.94 11.58 -9.17
N GLU A 220 3.68 12.88 -9.26
CA GLU A 220 4.65 13.93 -8.91
C GLU A 220 4.39 14.55 -7.53
N PHE A 221 3.13 14.54 -7.10
CA PHE A 221 2.67 15.17 -5.86
C PHE A 221 1.72 14.25 -5.09
N LEU A 222 1.96 14.11 -3.79
CA LEU A 222 1.16 13.30 -2.88
C LEU A 222 0.99 14.01 -1.51
N GLY A 223 -0.25 14.32 -1.13
CA GLY A 223 -0.59 14.97 0.15
C GLY A 223 -1.45 16.26 0.01
N ARG A 224 -1.48 17.09 1.05
CA ARG A 224 -2.23 18.37 1.14
C ARG A 224 -1.41 19.60 0.71
N ASP A 225 -1.99 20.52 -0.06
CA ASP A 225 -1.58 21.94 -0.09
C ASP A 225 -2.14 22.68 1.15
N HIS A 226 -1.31 23.43 1.85
CA HIS A 226 -1.45 23.72 3.29
C HIS A 226 -2.59 24.70 3.66
N ARG A 227 -3.86 24.24 3.63
CA ARG A 227 -5.03 25.11 3.92
C ARG A 227 -6.03 24.55 4.94
N ASP A 228 -6.65 23.40 4.69
CA ASP A 228 -7.84 22.96 5.43
C ASP A 228 -7.57 21.84 6.44
N GLY A 229 -7.50 22.17 7.73
CA GLY A 229 -7.19 21.20 8.79
C GLY A 229 -8.36 20.28 9.17
N GLY A 230 -8.29 19.01 8.80
CA GLY A 230 -9.25 17.98 9.22
C GLY A 230 -8.83 16.56 8.84
N TYR A 231 -8.89 15.64 9.82
CA TYR A 231 -8.42 14.25 9.77
C TYR A 231 -6.90 14.07 9.59
N SER A 232 -6.40 12.86 9.89
CA SER A 232 -4.98 12.51 9.85
C SER A 232 -4.49 12.33 8.41
N ASP A 233 -3.63 13.24 7.95
CA ASP A 233 -3.09 13.34 6.59
C ASP A 233 -2.00 12.32 6.28
N ASP A 234 -2.29 11.06 6.61
CA ASP A 234 -1.38 9.94 6.44
C ASP A 234 -1.53 9.33 5.05
N ILE A 235 -0.47 9.43 4.25
CA ILE A 235 -0.21 8.50 3.16
C ILE A 235 0.19 7.19 3.82
N MET A 236 -0.67 6.18 3.71
CA MET A 236 -0.54 4.97 4.51
C MET A 236 -0.71 3.72 3.66
N ILE A 237 0.33 2.89 3.66
CA ILE A 237 0.38 1.60 2.98
C ILE A 237 0.60 0.52 4.04
N ARG A 238 -0.29 -0.47 4.10
CA ARG A 238 -0.25 -1.61 5.05
C ARG A 238 -0.53 -2.89 4.29
N THR A 239 0.51 -3.55 3.79
CA THR A 239 0.36 -4.86 3.17
C THR A 239 0.37 -5.99 4.20
N LYS A 240 -0.36 -7.08 3.93
CA LYS A 240 -0.43 -8.31 4.73
C LYS A 240 0.12 -9.48 3.92
N GLU A 241 0.85 -10.38 4.60
CA GLU A 241 1.40 -11.67 4.12
C GLU A 241 2.36 -11.64 2.93
N THR A 242 1.98 -11.01 1.82
CA THR A 242 2.71 -11.05 0.54
C THR A 242 3.65 -9.85 0.41
N PRO A 243 4.96 -10.06 0.15
CA PRO A 243 5.93 -8.97 -0.03
C PRO A 243 5.53 -7.95 -1.12
N GLY A 244 5.08 -6.77 -0.69
CA GLY A 244 4.55 -5.73 -1.56
C GLY A 244 5.63 -4.93 -2.29
N SER A 245 5.38 -4.62 -3.56
CA SER A 245 6.25 -3.80 -4.40
C SER A 245 5.61 -2.45 -4.68
N PHE A 246 6.22 -1.36 -4.20
CA PHE A 246 5.66 -0.01 -4.28
C PHE A 246 6.59 0.90 -5.09
N SER A 247 6.07 1.57 -6.13
CA SER A 247 6.89 2.35 -7.08
C SER A 247 6.22 3.68 -7.45
N PHE A 248 6.91 4.76 -7.07
CA PHE A 248 6.55 6.16 -7.26
C PHE A 248 7.77 6.95 -7.80
N PRO A 249 8.38 6.54 -8.92
CA PRO A 249 9.69 7.03 -9.36
C PRO A 249 9.69 8.54 -9.62
N SER A 250 8.57 9.08 -10.13
CA SER A 250 8.41 10.51 -10.44
C SER A 250 8.04 11.38 -9.25
N LEU A 251 7.95 10.84 -8.02
CA LEU A 251 7.46 11.55 -6.84
C LEU A 251 8.47 12.62 -6.39
N LYS A 252 8.11 13.89 -6.60
CA LYS A 252 8.94 15.06 -6.26
C LYS A 252 8.51 15.69 -4.94
N ASN A 253 7.21 15.72 -4.69
CA ASN A 253 6.59 16.45 -3.59
C ASN A 253 5.76 15.52 -2.70
N LEU A 254 5.99 15.62 -1.40
CA LEU A 254 5.40 14.78 -0.37
C LEU A 254 4.99 15.67 0.81
N THR A 255 3.72 15.64 1.20
CA THR A 255 3.17 16.42 2.33
C THR A 255 2.28 15.55 3.23
N GLY A 256 2.00 16.01 4.46
CA GLY A 256 1.32 15.21 5.50
C GLY A 256 2.28 14.29 6.25
N SER A 257 1.97 12.99 6.34
CA SER A 257 2.90 11.94 6.79
C SER A 257 2.97 10.80 5.78
N PHE A 258 4.11 10.09 5.74
CA PHE A 258 4.32 8.97 4.82
C PHE A 258 4.66 7.70 5.60
N SER A 259 3.79 6.70 5.53
CA SER A 259 3.83 5.51 6.38
C SER A 259 3.65 4.23 5.56
N VAL A 260 4.66 3.37 5.51
CA VAL A 260 4.61 2.08 4.77
C VAL A 260 4.97 0.93 5.71
N TYR A 261 4.09 -0.07 5.79
CA TYR A 261 4.13 -1.17 6.75
C TYR A 261 3.81 -2.53 6.10
N GLY A 262 4.38 -3.60 6.65
CA GLY A 262 4.08 -5.00 6.29
C GLY A 262 5.30 -5.74 5.73
N PRO A 263 5.12 -6.88 5.04
CA PRO A 263 6.17 -7.46 4.23
C PRO A 263 6.43 -6.58 3.00
N ILE A 264 7.59 -5.92 2.92
CA ILE A 264 7.94 -5.01 1.82
C ILE A 264 9.06 -5.63 0.99
N LYS A 265 8.84 -5.77 -0.33
CA LYS A 265 9.83 -6.24 -1.30
C LYS A 265 10.67 -5.11 -1.87
N SER A 266 10.04 -3.98 -2.19
CA SER A 266 10.71 -2.80 -2.75
C SER A 266 9.90 -1.54 -2.52
N LEU A 267 10.60 -0.43 -2.26
CA LEU A 267 10.05 0.92 -2.30
C LEU A 267 10.94 1.78 -3.22
N ASP A 268 10.35 2.25 -4.32
CA ASP A 268 10.99 3.17 -5.28
C ASP A 268 10.35 4.56 -5.18
N VAL A 269 11.19 5.55 -4.89
CA VAL A 269 10.87 6.99 -4.79
C VAL A 269 12.00 7.80 -5.43
N SER A 270 12.46 7.37 -6.62
CA SER A 270 13.76 7.74 -7.18
C SER A 270 14.00 9.24 -7.45
N LEU A 271 12.97 10.08 -7.60
CA LEU A 271 13.11 11.53 -7.73
C LEU A 271 12.77 12.33 -6.45
N LEU A 272 12.53 11.67 -5.31
CA LEU A 272 12.23 12.34 -4.04
C LEU A 272 13.52 12.89 -3.41
N GLN A 273 13.95 14.08 -3.85
CA GLN A 273 15.16 14.75 -3.37
C GLN A 273 14.98 15.51 -2.04
N SER A 274 13.75 15.81 -1.64
CA SER A 274 13.45 16.57 -0.42
C SER A 274 12.19 16.03 0.25
N SER A 275 12.21 15.92 1.57
CA SER A 275 11.08 15.47 2.38
C SER A 275 10.93 16.33 3.63
N THR A 276 9.89 17.16 3.66
CA THR A 276 9.51 17.96 4.84
C THR A 276 8.62 17.16 5.81
N VAL A 277 8.15 15.98 5.43
CA VAL A 277 7.24 15.14 6.23
C VAL A 277 7.97 14.27 7.26
N TYR A 278 7.19 13.65 8.14
CA TYR A 278 7.65 12.50 8.91
C TYR A 278 7.41 11.22 8.11
N MET A 279 8.49 10.48 7.81
CA MET A 279 8.47 9.20 7.13
C MET A 279 8.59 8.03 8.12
N LYS A 280 7.80 6.98 7.91
CA LYS A 280 7.78 5.73 8.70
C LYS A 280 7.84 4.53 7.74
N LEU A 281 8.77 3.62 7.98
CA LEU A 281 8.90 2.37 7.24
C LEU A 281 9.05 1.20 8.20
N GLY A 282 8.14 0.23 8.15
CA GLY A 282 8.17 -0.98 8.97
C GLY A 282 8.08 -2.24 8.11
N THR A 283 9.18 -2.95 7.94
CA THR A 283 9.21 -4.17 7.10
C THR A 283 9.30 -5.45 7.92
N THR A 284 8.51 -6.47 7.56
CA THR A 284 8.69 -7.84 8.05
C THR A 284 9.48 -8.73 7.09
N SER A 285 9.79 -8.24 5.88
CA SER A 285 10.60 -8.93 4.87
C SER A 285 11.96 -8.24 4.68
N PRO A 286 13.04 -8.97 4.35
CA PRO A 286 14.36 -8.39 4.08
C PRO A 286 14.30 -7.30 3.01
N LEU A 287 14.68 -6.08 3.40
CA LEU A 287 14.59 -4.89 2.54
C LEU A 287 15.93 -4.18 2.42
N ASN A 288 16.30 -3.89 1.17
CA ASN A 288 17.36 -2.93 0.84
C ASN A 288 16.72 -1.60 0.46
N LEU A 289 17.13 -0.52 1.12
CA LEU A 289 16.57 0.81 0.94
C LEU A 289 17.65 1.82 0.54
N THR A 290 17.45 2.50 -0.59
CA THR A 290 18.24 3.67 -0.98
C THR A 290 17.31 4.85 -1.16
N LEU A 291 17.54 5.93 -0.42
CA LEU A 291 16.72 7.15 -0.48
C LEU A 291 17.57 8.31 -1.02
N PRO A 292 17.28 8.83 -2.24
CA PRO A 292 18.08 9.89 -2.88
C PRO A 292 17.79 11.30 -2.30
N LEU A 293 17.43 11.35 -1.02
CA LEU A 293 17.11 12.58 -0.29
C LEU A 293 18.37 13.41 -0.04
N LYS A 294 18.31 14.68 -0.42
CA LYS A 294 19.22 15.75 0.04
C LYS A 294 18.77 16.34 1.37
N LYS A 295 17.46 16.52 1.55
CA LYS A 295 16.86 17.10 2.76
C LYS A 295 15.78 16.19 3.35
N LEU A 296 15.83 15.97 4.67
CA LEU A 296 14.92 15.05 5.37
C LEU A 296 14.54 15.57 6.77
N ASN A 297 13.29 15.98 6.97
CA ASN A 297 12.79 16.38 8.28
C ASN A 297 12.88 15.23 9.30
N SER A 298 12.20 14.10 9.07
CA SER A 298 12.34 12.93 9.96
C SER A 298 12.02 11.60 9.29
N ILE A 299 12.78 10.55 9.63
CA ILE A 299 12.45 9.16 9.28
C ILE A 299 12.61 8.20 10.47
N THR A 300 11.74 7.19 10.52
CA THR A 300 11.84 6.04 11.41
C THR A 300 11.73 4.75 10.59
N LEU A 301 12.81 3.96 10.56
CA LEU A 301 12.92 2.67 9.89
C LEU A 301 12.93 1.56 10.96
N HIS A 302 12.14 0.50 10.79
CA HIS A 302 12.11 -0.64 11.71
C HIS A 302 11.84 -1.98 11.02
N GLY A 303 12.30 -3.06 11.65
CA GLY A 303 12.08 -4.44 11.21
C GLY A 303 13.23 -5.02 10.37
N THR A 304 12.91 -5.88 9.41
CA THR A 304 13.88 -6.73 8.70
C THR A 304 14.64 -5.97 7.60
N ILE A 305 15.61 -5.12 7.98
CA ILE A 305 16.29 -4.20 7.05
C ILE A 305 17.74 -4.67 6.81
N GLU A 306 18.05 -5.05 5.56
CA GLU A 306 19.37 -5.53 5.15
C GLU A 306 20.37 -4.37 4.94
N SER A 307 19.93 -3.28 4.29
CA SER A 307 20.75 -2.09 4.14
C SER A 307 19.92 -0.81 3.99
N VAL A 308 20.49 0.30 4.44
CA VAL A 308 19.94 1.65 4.27
C VAL A 308 21.03 2.57 3.72
N ARG A 309 20.73 3.33 2.67
CA ARG A 309 21.67 4.26 2.05
C ARG A 309 21.03 5.63 1.82
N PHE A 310 21.74 6.66 2.27
CA PHE A 310 21.44 8.08 2.06
C PHE A 310 22.60 8.71 1.27
N PRO A 311 22.71 8.47 -0.06
CA PRO A 311 23.89 8.82 -0.85
C PRO A 311 24.09 10.32 -1.11
N PHE A 312 23.06 11.14 -0.91
CA PHE A 312 23.08 12.58 -1.23
C PHE A 312 22.64 13.46 -0.05
N LEU A 313 22.55 12.92 1.17
CA LEU A 313 21.95 13.61 2.30
C LEU A 313 22.87 14.72 2.83
N GLU A 314 22.34 15.93 2.84
CA GLU A 314 23.03 17.17 3.25
C GLU A 314 22.40 17.77 4.53
N ASP A 315 21.11 17.51 4.79
CA ASP A 315 20.32 18.21 5.82
C ASP A 315 19.28 17.29 6.45
N PHE A 316 19.35 17.04 7.77
CA PHE A 316 18.36 16.20 8.47
C PHE A 316 18.13 16.53 9.95
N LYS A 317 16.88 16.40 10.40
CA LYS A 317 16.48 16.67 11.80
C LYS A 317 16.25 15.41 12.64
N SER A 318 15.80 14.28 12.07
CA SER A 318 15.86 13.00 12.80
C SER A 318 15.90 11.76 11.90
N ILE A 319 16.77 10.80 12.23
CA ILE A 319 16.83 9.49 11.58
C ILE A 319 16.93 8.41 12.66
N ASN A 320 15.96 7.50 12.73
CA ASN A 320 15.96 6.38 13.68
C ASN A 320 15.87 5.06 12.91
N ILE A 321 16.82 4.14 13.14
CA ILE A 321 16.88 2.83 12.48
C ILE A 321 16.87 1.74 13.55
N HIS A 322 15.93 0.80 13.45
CA HIS A 322 15.79 -0.33 14.36
C HIS A 322 15.67 -1.64 13.57
N SER A 323 16.81 -2.16 13.10
CA SER A 323 16.83 -3.38 12.28
C SER A 323 16.86 -4.65 13.13
N THR A 324 16.21 -5.71 12.64
CA THR A 324 16.34 -7.09 13.13
C THR A 324 17.47 -7.86 12.40
N LEU A 325 18.17 -7.22 11.47
CA LEU A 325 19.35 -7.73 10.78
C LEU A 325 20.57 -6.81 10.99
N PRO A 326 21.81 -7.27 10.82
CA PRO A 326 22.99 -6.41 10.78
C PRO A 326 22.93 -5.47 9.56
N VAL A 327 22.67 -4.19 9.82
CA VAL A 327 22.46 -3.14 8.80
C VAL A 327 23.69 -2.24 8.63
N GLY A 328 24.69 -2.39 9.51
CA GLY A 328 25.93 -1.63 9.52
C GLY A 328 25.87 -0.36 10.36
N CYS A 329 25.22 -0.39 11.54
CA CYS A 329 24.97 0.80 12.35
C CYS A 329 26.24 1.61 12.68
N LYS A 330 27.41 0.98 12.80
CA LYS A 330 28.69 1.71 12.98
C LYS A 330 28.98 2.66 11.80
N SER A 331 28.85 2.18 10.56
CA SER A 331 29.13 2.97 9.36
C SER A 331 28.11 4.10 9.17
N PHE A 332 26.82 3.80 9.41
CA PHE A 332 25.75 4.79 9.42
C PHE A 332 26.01 5.90 10.46
N THR A 333 26.42 5.52 11.68
CA THR A 333 26.67 6.47 12.77
C THR A 333 27.78 7.47 12.41
N THR A 334 28.88 7.00 11.81
CA THR A 334 29.96 7.88 11.32
C THR A 334 29.46 8.85 10.24
N GLN A 335 28.72 8.37 9.24
CA GLN A 335 28.18 9.23 8.18
C GLN A 335 27.24 10.32 8.73
N MET A 336 26.37 9.96 9.69
CA MET A 336 25.42 10.92 10.27
C MET A 336 26.10 11.94 11.20
N GLU A 337 27.16 11.54 11.90
CA GLU A 337 27.97 12.45 12.70
C GLU A 337 28.65 13.51 11.83
N GLU A 338 29.35 13.09 10.77
CA GLU A 338 30.02 13.97 9.78
C GLU A 338 29.06 15.01 9.18
N ILE A 339 27.87 14.59 8.73
CA ILE A 339 26.84 15.51 8.23
C ILE A 339 26.39 16.46 9.35
N SER A 340 26.12 15.94 10.55
CA SER A 340 25.56 16.73 11.66
C SER A 340 26.47 17.85 12.17
N GLN A 341 27.80 17.71 12.02
CA GLN A 341 28.78 18.74 12.37
C GLN A 341 28.72 19.97 11.44
N SER A 342 28.11 19.84 10.26
CA SER A 342 27.89 20.94 9.31
C SER A 342 26.57 21.69 9.51
N LEU A 343 25.68 21.21 10.39
CA LEU A 343 24.33 21.76 10.57
C LEU A 343 24.29 22.85 11.64
N GLU A 344 23.55 23.93 11.36
CA GLU A 344 23.29 25.03 12.31
C GLU A 344 22.46 24.60 13.54
N TYR A 345 21.95 23.37 13.55
CA TYR A 345 21.02 22.86 14.56
C TYR A 345 21.33 21.42 14.98
N LYS A 346 20.93 21.05 16.20
CA LYS A 346 21.16 19.71 16.75
C LYS A 346 20.25 18.66 16.11
N ALA A 347 20.77 17.99 15.08
CA ALA A 347 20.18 16.78 14.51
C ALA A 347 20.12 15.62 15.54
N ARG A 348 19.29 14.60 15.25
CA ARG A 348 19.16 13.40 16.11
C ARG A 348 19.15 12.12 15.28
N TYR A 349 20.27 11.39 15.28
CA TYR A 349 20.36 10.07 14.67
C TYR A 349 20.38 8.95 15.74
N ARG A 350 19.83 7.77 15.41
CA ARG A 350 19.94 6.52 16.20
C ARG A 350 19.94 5.32 15.27
N CYS A 351 20.74 4.31 15.58
CA CYS A 351 20.71 3.01 14.90
C CYS A 351 20.87 1.89 15.93
N SER A 352 20.03 0.86 15.85
CA SER A 352 20.20 -0.40 16.58
C SER A 352 20.01 -1.58 15.64
N GLU A 353 20.89 -2.56 15.79
CA GLU A 353 20.91 -3.83 15.06
C GLU A 353 21.20 -4.98 16.05
N PRO A 354 20.99 -6.25 15.69
CA PRO A 354 21.42 -7.37 16.54
C PRO A 354 22.93 -7.30 16.74
N ARG A 355 23.40 -7.60 17.96
CA ARG A 355 24.85 -7.72 18.21
C ARG A 355 25.41 -8.81 17.31
N SER A 356 26.39 -8.47 16.48
CA SER A 356 27.17 -9.44 15.72
C SER A 356 27.85 -10.40 16.68
N THR A 357 27.40 -11.66 16.72
CA THR A 357 28.17 -12.72 17.35
C THR A 357 29.48 -12.88 16.56
N PRO A 358 30.66 -12.82 17.20
CA PRO A 358 31.90 -13.09 16.50
C PRO A 358 31.84 -14.52 15.95
N SER A 359 32.19 -14.68 14.67
CA SER A 359 32.15 -15.99 14.02
C SER A 359 33.03 -16.99 14.78
N LEU A 360 32.49 -18.18 15.09
CA LEU A 360 33.12 -19.14 15.99
C LEU A 360 34.58 -19.49 15.60
N LEU A 361 34.88 -19.48 14.30
CA LEU A 361 36.21 -19.64 13.71
C LEU A 361 37.28 -18.70 14.30
N GLY A 362 36.91 -17.48 14.69
CA GLY A 362 37.82 -16.50 15.30
C GLY A 362 38.25 -16.85 16.73
N LEU A 363 37.44 -17.63 17.47
CA LEU A 363 37.78 -18.08 18.82
C LEU A 363 38.67 -19.34 18.80
N VAL A 364 38.49 -20.23 17.82
CA VAL A 364 39.33 -21.44 17.65
C VAL A 364 40.81 -21.07 17.46
N ALA A 365 41.10 -19.98 16.75
CA ALA A 365 42.46 -19.49 16.55
C ALA A 365 43.18 -19.05 17.85
N LEU A 366 42.43 -18.54 18.84
CA LEU A 366 42.98 -18.10 20.13
C LEU A 366 43.17 -19.27 21.13
N CYS A 367 42.34 -20.32 21.05
CA CYS A 367 42.44 -21.49 21.92
C CYS A 367 43.44 -22.55 21.44
N ALA A 368 43.89 -22.53 20.18
CA ALA A 368 44.87 -23.48 19.66
C ALA A 368 46.31 -23.22 20.18
N ILE A 369 46.68 -21.94 20.36
CA ILE A 369 48.06 -21.53 20.67
C ILE A 369 48.54 -22.03 22.06
N PRO A 370 47.73 -22.00 23.15
CA PRO A 370 48.15 -22.54 24.45
C PRO A 370 48.30 -24.05 24.49
N VAL A 371 47.51 -24.80 23.70
CA VAL A 371 47.50 -26.27 23.76
C VAL A 371 48.78 -26.86 23.15
N ILE A 372 49.26 -26.28 22.05
CA ILE A 372 50.47 -26.75 21.36
C ILE A 372 51.72 -26.52 22.21
N THR A 373 51.81 -25.38 22.92
CA THR A 373 52.97 -25.09 23.79
C THR A 373 52.99 -25.96 25.05
N ILE A 374 51.83 -26.24 25.66
CA ILE A 374 51.72 -27.17 26.80
C ILE A 374 52.07 -28.60 26.38
N ALA A 375 51.61 -29.06 25.20
CA ALA A 375 51.94 -30.39 24.68
C ALA A 375 53.46 -30.53 24.38
N ALA A 376 54.08 -29.51 23.78
CA ALA A 376 55.51 -29.50 23.52
C ALA A 376 56.36 -29.51 24.81
N ALA A 377 55.97 -28.73 25.82
CA ALA A 377 56.62 -28.72 27.13
C ALA A 377 56.48 -30.07 27.84
N GLY A 378 55.29 -30.68 27.80
CA GLY A 378 55.03 -32.01 28.35
C GLY A 378 55.94 -33.08 27.74
N TYR A 379 56.03 -33.13 26.40
CA TYR A 379 56.87 -34.09 25.68
C TYR A 379 58.38 -33.90 25.97
N TYR A 380 58.85 -32.66 26.11
CA TYR A 380 60.25 -32.40 26.43
C TYR A 380 60.60 -32.82 27.86
N CYS A 381 59.69 -32.63 28.82
CA CYS A 381 59.87 -33.06 30.21
C CYS A 381 59.78 -34.59 30.39
N THR A 382 58.86 -35.27 29.70
CA THR A 382 58.75 -36.74 29.80
C THR A 382 59.93 -37.44 29.13
N LYS A 383 60.44 -36.95 27.99
CA LYS A 383 61.66 -37.50 27.39
C LYS A 383 62.83 -37.42 28.36
N ARG A 384 63.09 -36.24 28.93
CA ARG A 384 64.22 -36.04 29.86
C ARG A 384 64.12 -36.94 31.10
N LYS A 385 62.92 -37.13 31.66
CA LYS A 385 62.74 -37.99 32.83
C LYS A 385 62.84 -39.50 32.54
N HIS A 386 62.86 -39.92 31.27
CA HIS A 386 63.05 -41.33 30.88
C HIS A 386 64.54 -41.71 30.72
N GLU A 387 65.45 -40.74 30.75
CA GLU A 387 66.91 -40.95 30.72
C GLU A 387 67.49 -41.05 32.15
N ASP A 388 66.75 -40.63 33.18
CA ASP A 388 67.17 -40.56 34.60
C ASP A 388 66.55 -41.65 35.52
N MET A 389 65.80 -42.64 35.00
CA MET A 389 65.05 -43.63 35.79
C MET A 389 65.37 -45.09 35.43
N GLU A 390 66.65 -45.46 35.42
CA GLU A 390 67.11 -46.87 35.40
C GLU A 390 67.85 -47.24 36.71
N TYR A 391 67.56 -46.53 37.81
CA TYR A 391 68.16 -46.77 39.12
C TYR A 391 67.16 -46.58 40.27
N GLU A 392 67.41 -47.36 41.33
CA GLU A 392 66.74 -47.42 42.64
C GLU A 392 65.30 -48.00 42.69
N GLU A 393 65.26 -49.15 43.35
CA GLU A 393 64.18 -50.09 43.58
C GLU A 393 63.57 -49.88 45.00
N GLU A 394 62.43 -50.54 45.26
CA GLU A 394 61.96 -50.98 46.60
C GLU A 394 61.18 -50.01 47.53
N LYS A 395 60.34 -50.65 48.38
CA LYS A 395 59.59 -50.14 49.57
C LYS A 395 58.43 -49.15 49.28
N VAL A 396 57.13 -49.49 49.30
CA VAL A 396 56.28 -50.41 50.14
C VAL A 396 55.89 -49.82 51.52
N VAL A 397 54.61 -50.01 51.90
CA VAL A 397 53.94 -49.93 53.25
C VAL A 397 52.78 -48.90 53.39
N GLU A 398 51.56 -49.46 53.36
CA GLU A 398 50.32 -49.18 54.16
C GLU A 398 49.37 -47.95 54.00
N GLN A 399 48.13 -48.24 54.41
CA GLN A 399 46.84 -47.53 54.45
C GLN A 399 46.30 -47.61 55.92
N PRO A 400 45.04 -47.25 56.30
CA PRO A 400 43.96 -46.47 55.65
C PRO A 400 43.66 -45.15 56.44
N LEU A 401 42.53 -44.75 57.09
CA LEU A 401 41.11 -45.20 57.23
C LEU A 401 40.19 -44.10 57.87
N LEU A 402 38.99 -43.82 57.30
CA LEU A 402 37.76 -43.22 57.93
C LEU A 402 37.88 -41.80 58.59
N SER A 403 36.83 -41.05 59.02
CA SER A 403 35.33 -41.18 59.05
C SER A 403 34.63 -39.81 59.34
N MET A 404 33.31 -39.68 59.03
CA MET A 404 32.27 -38.83 59.71
C MET A 404 32.42 -37.28 59.62
N GLU A 405 31.44 -36.37 59.82
CA GLU A 405 29.94 -36.29 59.96
C GLU A 405 29.57 -34.80 59.63
N GLU A 406 28.50 -34.43 58.91
CA GLU A 406 27.05 -34.21 59.24
C GLU A 406 26.66 -32.78 59.78
N ASP A 407 25.36 -32.49 60.00
CA ASP A 407 24.67 -31.18 60.24
C ASP A 407 24.62 -30.18 59.04
N GLU A 408 23.51 -29.55 58.57
CA GLU A 408 22.19 -29.05 59.08
C GLU A 408 22.30 -27.69 59.82
N TYR A 409 21.51 -26.60 59.65
CA TYR A 409 20.19 -26.27 59.05
C TYR A 409 20.33 -25.26 57.85
N GLU A 410 19.39 -24.43 57.33
CA GLU A 410 18.04 -23.92 57.72
C GLU A 410 17.26 -23.36 56.48
N THR A 411 16.05 -22.77 56.62
CA THR A 411 15.21 -22.27 55.50
C THR A 411 14.28 -21.09 55.86
N VAL A 412 14.23 -20.03 55.02
CA VAL A 412 13.14 -19.01 55.10
C VAL A 412 12.52 -18.64 53.74
N VAL A 413 11.18 -18.75 53.73
CA VAL A 413 10.13 -18.19 52.86
C VAL A 413 10.35 -16.69 52.51
N GLY A 414 9.90 -16.08 51.40
CA GLY A 414 9.00 -16.50 50.32
C GLY A 414 7.75 -15.58 50.20
N GLN A 415 7.33 -15.19 49.00
CA GLN A 415 5.99 -14.59 48.78
C GLN A 415 5.54 -14.64 47.31
N ARG A 416 4.26 -14.35 47.08
CA ARG A 416 3.53 -14.44 45.80
C ARG A 416 2.67 -13.19 45.62
#